data_AF-A0A1E1V5B6-F1
#
_entry.id   AF-A0A1E1V5B6-F1
#
_cell.length_a   1.000
_cell.length_b   1.000
_cell.length_c   1.000
_cell.angle_alpha   90.00
_cell.angle_beta   90.00
_cell.angle_gamma   90.00
#
_symmetry.space_group_name_H-M   'P 1'
#
loop_
_entity.id
_entity.type
_entity.pdbx_description
1 polymer ?
#
loop_
_entity_poly.entity_id
_entity_poly.type
_entity_poly.pdbx_seq_one_letter_code
_entity_poly.pdbx_strand_id
1 'polypeptide(L)'
;MTLDQSLSIAVITMMMALFVWGRLRYDVVAALALLAALAVGLVPAKDAFKGFSDDIVIIVGSALVVSAAVARSGIIERALSHVAPYVRSTQMQISLLVFSVAVMSAIIKNIGALAMMLPIAYQLARKGGKSPSIFLMPMAFASLLGGIVTLVGTSPNIIVARVREELTGRPFEMFDFAPVGLGLALAGCLFLCVGYRLLPRDRQGAASLEQALDISDYVTEVQVPQRPARPSPSSRPLRRARSMSSPSCAPRRGCPPPSRMQACVPAISCCYAASPRRSSAWSRRAASNSMPTSARPIARARSIRSR
;
A
#
# COMPACT_ATOMS: atom_id res chain seq x y z
N MET A 1 45.31 13.56 -3.61
CA MET A 1 44.12 13.41 -2.74
C MET A 1 44.59 13.66 -1.32
N THR A 2 44.07 14.70 -0.66
CA THR A 2 44.34 14.87 0.78
C THR A 2 43.67 13.75 1.57
N LEU A 3 44.15 13.49 2.79
CA LEU A 3 43.59 12.46 3.66
C LEU A 3 42.09 12.73 3.95
N ASP A 4 41.72 14.00 4.17
CA ASP A 4 40.32 14.39 4.38
C ASP A 4 39.44 14.15 3.14
N GLN A 5 39.99 14.38 1.94
CA GLN A 5 39.28 14.12 0.69
C GLN A 5 39.03 12.63 0.47
N SER A 6 40.04 11.78 0.71
CA SER A 6 39.88 10.33 0.52
C SER A 6 38.91 9.72 1.53
N LEU A 7 38.94 10.19 2.78
CA LEU A 7 38.00 9.80 3.82
C LEU A 7 36.57 10.25 3.50
N SER A 8 36.39 11.47 3.00
CA SER A 8 35.08 11.97 2.56
C SER A 8 34.50 11.10 1.43
N ILE A 9 35.32 10.80 0.41
CA ILE A 9 34.92 9.93 -0.70
C ILE A 9 34.58 8.53 -0.21
N ALA A 10 35.36 7.97 0.72
CA ALA A 10 35.10 6.65 1.28
C ALA A 10 33.74 6.59 2.01
N VAL A 11 33.43 7.60 2.85
CA VAL A 11 32.15 7.67 3.57
C VAL A 11 30.97 7.78 2.59
N ILE A 12 31.07 8.65 1.58
CA ILE A 12 30.01 8.80 0.56
C ILE A 12 29.83 7.51 -0.25
N THR A 13 30.92 6.89 -0.67
CA THR A 13 30.88 5.64 -1.45
C THR A 13 30.26 4.51 -0.63
N MET A 14 30.61 4.39 0.65
CA MET A 14 30.04 3.40 1.55
C MET A 14 28.55 3.66 1.79
N MET A 15 28.14 4.91 1.97
CA MET A 15 26.71 5.28 2.07
C MET A 15 25.94 4.88 0.81
N MET A 16 26.47 5.17 -0.39
CA MET A 16 25.83 4.77 -1.65
C MET A 16 25.74 3.26 -1.79
N ALA A 17 26.79 2.52 -1.44
CA ALA A 17 26.78 1.06 -1.44
C ALA A 17 25.69 0.51 -0.52
N LEU A 18 25.52 1.08 0.68
CA LEU A 18 24.46 0.70 1.61
C LEU A 18 23.05 1.02 1.09
N PHE A 19 22.86 2.15 0.38
CA PHE A 19 21.60 2.46 -0.27
C PHE A 19 21.25 1.46 -1.38
N VAL A 20 22.24 1.08 -2.21
CA VAL A 20 22.05 0.06 -3.26
C VAL A 20 21.80 -1.32 -2.65
N TRP A 21 22.44 -1.64 -1.54
CA TRP A 21 22.26 -2.91 -0.82
C TRP A 21 20.84 -3.09 -0.25
N GLY A 22 20.15 -1.98 0.07
CA GLY A 22 18.70 -1.96 0.34
C GLY A 22 18.23 -2.72 1.59
N ARG A 23 19.13 -3.27 2.43
CA ARG A 23 18.75 -4.00 3.65
C ARG A 23 18.48 -3.13 4.86
N LEU A 24 19.07 -1.94 4.90
CA LEU A 24 18.89 -0.98 5.98
C LEU A 24 17.93 0.11 5.53
N ARG A 25 17.12 0.62 6.46
CA ARG A 25 16.26 1.78 6.22
C ARG A 25 17.14 2.99 5.84
N TYR A 26 16.69 3.79 4.88
CA TYR A 26 17.42 4.98 4.42
C TYR A 26 17.80 5.92 5.56
N ASP A 27 16.88 6.13 6.53
CA ASP A 27 17.12 6.96 7.73
C ASP A 27 18.30 6.43 8.57
N VAL A 28 18.41 5.11 8.70
CA VAL A 28 19.47 4.45 9.47
C VAL A 28 20.81 4.57 8.75
N VAL A 29 20.82 4.38 7.43
CA VAL A 29 22.03 4.56 6.62
C VAL A 29 22.54 6.00 6.70
N ALA A 30 21.65 6.99 6.63
CA ALA A 30 22.01 8.40 6.78
C ALA A 30 22.59 8.70 8.17
N ALA A 31 21.99 8.17 9.24
CA ALA A 31 22.50 8.32 10.60
C ALA A 31 23.88 7.67 10.79
N LEU A 32 24.08 6.46 10.26
CA LEU A 32 25.37 5.76 10.32
C LEU A 32 26.46 6.52 9.57
N ALA A 33 26.14 7.09 8.40
CA ALA A 33 27.09 7.88 7.65
C ALA A 33 27.47 9.19 8.35
N LEU A 34 26.51 9.86 9.00
CA LEU A 34 26.80 11.02 9.86
C LEU A 34 27.72 10.63 11.02
N LEU A 35 27.42 9.53 11.72
CA LEU A 35 28.27 9.01 12.81
C LEU A 35 29.67 8.65 12.32
N ALA A 36 29.79 8.03 11.14
CA ALA A 36 31.08 7.74 10.53
C ALA A 36 31.87 9.02 10.20
N ALA A 37 31.20 10.04 9.65
CA ALA A 37 31.83 11.34 9.35
C ALA A 37 32.34 12.05 10.63
N LEU A 38 31.61 11.93 11.74
CA LEU A 38 32.04 12.46 13.05
C LEU A 38 33.21 11.64 13.64
N ALA A 39 33.14 10.31 13.58
CA ALA A 39 34.17 9.43 14.12
C ALA A 39 35.51 9.60 13.40
N VAL A 40 35.47 9.87 12.10
CA VAL A 40 36.64 10.12 11.26
C VAL A 40 37.14 11.57 11.39
N GLY A 41 36.39 12.44 12.07
CA GLY A 41 36.79 13.84 12.32
C GLY A 41 36.58 14.78 11.11
N LEU A 42 35.84 14.34 10.08
CA LEU A 42 35.54 15.16 8.91
C LEU A 42 34.58 16.31 9.22
N VAL A 43 33.67 16.09 10.17
CA VAL A 43 32.66 17.06 10.58
C VAL A 43 32.84 17.38 12.07
N PRO A 44 32.97 18.66 12.46
CA PRO A 44 32.97 19.04 13.87
C PRO A 44 31.64 18.67 14.55
N ALA A 45 31.68 18.13 15.76
CA ALA A 45 30.48 17.71 16.48
C ALA A 45 29.44 18.83 16.69
N LYS A 46 29.91 20.09 16.76
CA LYS A 46 29.06 21.30 16.83
C LYS A 46 28.24 21.54 15.55
N ASP A 47 28.77 21.13 14.41
CA ASP A 47 28.16 21.35 13.09
C ASP A 47 27.35 20.12 12.63
N ALA A 48 27.43 19.01 13.35
CA ALA A 48 26.75 17.75 13.06
C ALA A 48 25.24 17.90 12.83
N PHE A 49 24.61 18.80 13.60
CA PHE A 49 23.16 19.02 13.57
C PHE A 49 22.74 20.22 12.73
N LYS A 50 23.69 20.98 12.15
CA LYS A 50 23.39 22.19 11.40
C LYS A 50 22.47 21.93 10.20
N GLY A 51 22.58 20.76 9.57
CA GLY A 51 21.72 20.35 8.46
C GLY A 51 20.26 20.04 8.85
N PHE A 52 19.93 19.86 10.13
CA PHE A 52 18.54 19.68 10.57
C PHE A 52 17.77 21.01 10.66
N SER A 53 18.49 22.12 10.88
CA SER A 53 17.93 23.48 10.90
C SER A 53 17.88 24.11 9.52
N ASP A 54 18.02 23.30 8.47
CA ASP A 54 18.01 23.74 7.10
C ASP A 54 16.59 24.08 6.65
N ASP A 55 16.40 25.24 6.01
CA ASP A 55 15.08 25.70 5.54
C ASP A 55 14.40 24.67 4.62
N ILE A 56 15.17 23.85 3.88
CA ILE A 56 14.62 22.75 3.08
C ILE A 56 13.84 21.77 3.96
N VAL A 57 14.37 21.42 5.13
CA VAL A 57 13.73 20.44 6.02
C VAL A 57 12.37 20.96 6.48
N ILE A 58 12.27 22.26 6.77
CA ILE A 58 11.03 22.92 7.16
C ILE A 58 10.05 22.98 6.00
N ILE A 59 10.51 23.34 4.80
CA ILE A 59 9.67 23.40 3.59
C ILE A 59 9.12 22.01 3.24
N VAL A 60 9.98 20.98 3.20
CA VAL A 60 9.59 19.60 2.92
C VAL A 60 8.63 19.07 3.99
N GLY A 61 8.92 19.33 5.28
CA GLY A 61 8.07 18.94 6.40
C GLY A 61 6.68 19.56 6.30
N SER A 62 6.61 20.86 6.05
CA SER A 62 5.34 21.60 5.89
C SER A 62 4.54 21.10 4.68
N ALA A 63 5.22 20.87 3.55
CA ALA A 63 4.61 20.30 2.35
C ALA A 63 4.03 18.90 2.58
N LEU A 64 4.73 18.04 3.35
CA LEU A 64 4.24 16.72 3.73
C LEU A 64 3.00 16.80 4.62
N VAL A 65 2.95 17.74 5.56
CA VAL A 65 1.78 17.97 6.42
C VAL A 65 0.58 18.44 5.59
N VAL A 66 0.77 19.42 4.71
CA VAL A 66 -0.29 19.91 3.79
C VAL A 66 -0.78 18.78 2.89
N SER A 67 0.15 18.00 2.31
CA SER A 67 -0.17 16.83 1.50
C SER A 67 -1.05 15.82 2.26
N ALA A 68 -0.72 15.54 3.52
CA ALA A 68 -1.48 14.63 4.36
C ALA A 68 -2.86 15.19 4.76
N ALA A 69 -2.97 16.51 4.97
CA ALA A 69 -4.25 17.17 5.26
C ALA A 69 -5.19 17.11 4.06
N VAL A 70 -4.70 17.41 2.86
CA VAL A 70 -5.47 17.28 1.61
C VAL A 70 -5.88 15.82 1.41
N ALA A 71 -4.98 14.87 1.65
CA ALA A 71 -5.30 13.44 1.55
C ALA A 71 -6.41 13.01 2.51
N ARG A 72 -6.39 13.48 3.77
CA ARG A 72 -7.44 13.16 4.75
C ARG A 72 -8.78 13.86 4.48
N SER A 73 -8.78 14.95 3.73
CA SER A 73 -10.01 15.71 3.44
C SER A 73 -11.01 14.93 2.56
N GLY A 74 -10.53 13.98 1.77
CA GLY A 74 -11.31 13.21 0.81
C GLY A 74 -12.01 14.04 -0.28
N ILE A 75 -11.64 15.32 -0.43
CA ILE A 75 -12.22 16.23 -1.43
C ILE A 75 -12.03 15.66 -2.84
N ILE A 76 -10.88 15.03 -3.08
CA ILE A 76 -10.50 14.51 -4.39
C ILE A 76 -11.27 13.23 -4.71
N GLU A 77 -11.47 12.34 -3.73
CA GLU A 77 -12.32 11.15 -3.91
C GLU A 77 -13.76 11.52 -4.20
N ARG A 78 -14.30 12.53 -3.49
CA ARG A 78 -15.64 13.08 -3.77
C ARG A 78 -15.72 13.64 -5.17
N ALA A 79 -14.78 14.50 -5.57
CA ALA A 79 -14.73 15.07 -6.92
C ALA A 79 -14.72 13.98 -8.01
N LEU A 80 -13.90 12.94 -7.86
CA LEU A 80 -13.83 11.85 -8.84
C LEU A 80 -15.08 10.96 -8.85
N SER A 81 -15.69 10.73 -7.68
CA SER A 81 -16.92 9.93 -7.58
C SER A 81 -18.10 10.53 -8.36
N HIS A 82 -18.11 11.85 -8.54
CA HIS A 82 -19.10 12.53 -9.38
C HIS A 82 -18.84 12.32 -10.88
N VAL A 83 -17.57 12.22 -11.30
CA VAL A 83 -17.20 12.12 -12.72
C VAL A 83 -17.17 10.67 -13.20
N ALA A 84 -16.78 9.72 -12.35
CA ALA A 84 -16.64 8.30 -12.68
C ALA A 84 -17.89 7.64 -13.33
N PRO A 85 -19.15 7.97 -12.97
CA PRO A 85 -20.34 7.37 -13.59
C PRO A 85 -20.52 7.71 -15.07
N TYR A 86 -20.00 8.85 -15.50
CA TYR A 86 -20.14 9.34 -16.88
C TYR A 86 -19.13 8.69 -17.85
N VAL A 87 -18.14 7.96 -17.32
CA VAL A 87 -17.02 7.45 -18.10
C VAL A 87 -17.17 5.95 -18.38
N ARG A 88 -17.66 5.63 -19.59
CA ARG A 88 -17.96 4.24 -20.01
C ARG A 88 -16.83 3.54 -20.74
N SER A 89 -15.97 4.28 -21.44
CA SER A 89 -14.83 3.69 -22.17
C SER A 89 -13.61 3.52 -21.26
N THR A 90 -12.93 2.38 -21.35
CA THR A 90 -11.68 2.15 -20.61
C THR A 90 -10.61 3.19 -20.92
N GLN A 91 -10.54 3.66 -22.17
CA GLN A 91 -9.57 4.69 -22.52
C GLN A 91 -9.86 5.99 -21.78
N MET A 92 -11.12 6.41 -21.70
CA MET A 92 -11.49 7.58 -20.91
C MET A 92 -11.30 7.36 -19.41
N GLN A 93 -11.50 6.15 -18.88
CA GLN A 93 -11.24 5.84 -17.46
C GLN A 93 -9.75 6.00 -17.13
N ILE A 94 -8.87 5.51 -18.00
CA ILE A 94 -7.41 5.66 -17.84
C ILE A 94 -7.02 7.13 -17.97
N SER A 95 -7.53 7.84 -18.98
CA SER A 95 -7.25 9.27 -19.15
C SER A 95 -7.69 10.07 -17.93
N LEU A 96 -8.91 9.83 -17.42
CA LEU A 96 -9.39 10.50 -16.21
C LEU A 96 -8.45 10.25 -15.03
N LEU A 97 -8.06 8.99 -14.80
CA LEU A 97 -7.14 8.65 -13.70
C LEU A 97 -5.76 9.28 -13.87
N VAL A 98 -5.16 9.19 -15.06
CA VAL A 98 -3.83 9.75 -15.36
C VAL A 98 -3.81 11.26 -15.13
N PHE A 99 -4.75 12.00 -15.72
CA PHE A 99 -4.80 13.45 -15.55
C PHE A 99 -5.12 13.86 -14.11
N SER A 100 -6.05 13.16 -13.45
CA SER A 100 -6.41 13.45 -12.06
C SER A 100 -5.23 13.21 -11.12
N VAL A 101 -4.50 12.10 -11.30
CA VAL A 101 -3.30 11.79 -10.52
C VAL A 101 -2.20 12.81 -10.82
N ALA A 102 -1.95 13.18 -12.09
CA ALA A 102 -0.91 14.15 -12.43
C ALA A 102 -1.18 15.52 -11.79
N VAL A 103 -2.41 16.03 -11.88
CA VAL A 103 -2.81 17.30 -11.24
C VAL A 103 -2.70 17.21 -9.73
N MET A 104 -3.19 16.12 -9.14
CA MET A 104 -3.10 15.92 -7.69
C MET A 104 -1.63 15.82 -7.23
N SER A 105 -0.78 15.13 -7.99
CA SER A 105 0.63 14.91 -7.67
C SER A 105 1.51 16.15 -7.85
N ALA A 106 1.02 17.18 -8.56
CA ALA A 106 1.68 18.48 -8.60
C ALA A 106 1.55 19.23 -7.26
N ILE A 107 0.53 18.91 -6.46
CA ILE A 107 0.24 19.56 -5.16
C ILE A 107 0.63 18.63 -4.00
N ILE A 108 0.37 17.34 -4.16
CA ILE A 108 0.53 16.30 -3.14
C ILE A 108 1.73 15.44 -3.52
N LYS A 109 2.52 15.02 -2.53
CA LYS A 109 3.62 14.09 -2.77
C LYS A 109 3.14 12.81 -3.47
N ASN A 110 3.91 12.36 -4.46
CA ASN A 110 3.59 11.26 -5.38
C ASN A 110 2.97 10.02 -4.73
N ILE A 111 3.50 9.58 -3.58
CA ILE A 111 3.00 8.39 -2.86
C ILE A 111 1.57 8.61 -2.33
N GLY A 112 1.27 9.80 -1.79
CA GLY A 112 -0.06 10.12 -1.28
C GLY A 112 -1.10 10.17 -2.40
N ALA A 113 -0.75 10.80 -3.52
CA ALA A 113 -1.61 10.85 -4.70
C ALA A 113 -1.99 9.43 -5.21
N LEU A 114 -1.01 8.53 -5.27
CA LEU A 114 -1.27 7.14 -5.67
C LEU A 114 -2.12 6.37 -4.67
N ALA A 115 -1.85 6.52 -3.37
CA ALA A 115 -2.60 5.82 -2.32
C ALA A 115 -4.11 6.17 -2.33
N MET A 116 -4.45 7.44 -2.57
CA MET A 116 -5.84 7.89 -2.70
C MET A 116 -6.56 7.33 -3.94
N MET A 117 -5.82 7.18 -5.05
CA MET A 117 -6.41 6.76 -6.34
C MET A 117 -6.43 5.23 -6.52
N LEU A 118 -5.64 4.51 -5.72
CA LEU A 118 -5.58 3.05 -5.68
C LEU A 118 -6.97 2.39 -5.56
N PRO A 119 -7.83 2.74 -4.57
CA PRO A 119 -9.15 2.12 -4.45
C PRO A 119 -10.06 2.40 -5.66
N ILE A 120 -10.00 3.60 -6.24
CA ILE A 120 -10.80 3.98 -7.41
C ILE A 120 -10.35 3.18 -8.64
N ALA A 121 -9.05 3.05 -8.85
CA ALA A 121 -8.50 2.25 -9.95
C ALA A 121 -8.87 0.76 -9.81
N TYR A 122 -8.82 0.19 -8.60
CA TYR A 122 -9.29 -1.18 -8.35
C TYR A 122 -10.78 -1.34 -8.64
N GLN A 123 -11.62 -0.37 -8.26
CA GLN A 123 -13.05 -0.41 -8.56
C GLN A 123 -13.33 -0.35 -10.06
N LEU A 124 -12.62 0.50 -10.80
CA LEU A 124 -12.74 0.59 -12.27
C LEU A 124 -12.27 -0.68 -12.97
N ALA A 125 -11.16 -1.28 -12.50
CA ALA A 125 -10.66 -2.55 -12.99
C ALA A 125 -11.68 -3.69 -12.80
N ARG A 126 -12.28 -3.78 -11.60
CA ARG A 126 -13.31 -4.80 -11.29
C ARG A 126 -14.58 -4.60 -12.11
N LYS A 127 -15.08 -3.37 -12.25
CA LYS A 127 -16.27 -3.07 -13.07
C LYS A 127 -16.04 -3.37 -14.56
N GLY A 128 -14.82 -3.13 -15.05
CA GLY A 128 -14.45 -3.38 -16.44
C GLY A 128 -14.00 -4.82 -16.74
N GLY A 129 -13.91 -5.70 -15.74
CA GLY A 129 -13.39 -7.06 -15.91
C GLY A 129 -11.92 -7.11 -16.37
N LYS A 130 -11.11 -6.11 -16.01
CA LYS A 130 -9.72 -5.94 -16.47
C LYS A 130 -8.73 -6.09 -15.32
N SER A 131 -7.49 -6.47 -15.64
CA SER A 131 -6.41 -6.51 -14.65
C SER A 131 -6.15 -5.12 -14.07
N PRO A 132 -6.04 -4.96 -12.73
CA PRO A 132 -5.72 -3.69 -12.09
C PRO A 132 -4.44 -3.05 -12.63
N SER A 133 -3.44 -3.86 -13.01
CA SER A 133 -2.15 -3.40 -13.55
C SER A 133 -2.29 -2.42 -14.71
N ILE A 134 -3.34 -2.57 -15.54
CA ILE A 134 -3.61 -1.69 -16.69
C ILE A 134 -3.93 -0.26 -16.26
N PHE A 135 -4.48 -0.07 -15.06
CA PHE A 135 -4.80 1.24 -14.48
C PHE A 135 -3.69 1.70 -13.53
N LEU A 136 -3.16 0.81 -12.69
CA LEU A 136 -2.16 1.15 -11.67
C LEU A 136 -0.84 1.63 -12.27
N MET A 137 -0.38 1.01 -13.36
CA MET A 137 0.92 1.34 -13.94
C MET A 137 0.92 2.73 -14.61
N PRO A 138 -0.05 3.10 -15.47
CA PRO A 138 -0.13 4.45 -16.01
C PRO A 138 -0.30 5.52 -14.93
N MET A 139 -1.09 5.25 -13.88
CA MET A 139 -1.21 6.17 -12.76
C MET A 139 0.11 6.40 -12.03
N ALA A 140 0.90 5.34 -11.78
CA ALA A 140 2.21 5.45 -11.13
C ALA A 140 3.13 6.41 -11.90
N PHE A 141 3.20 6.27 -13.23
CA PHE A 141 3.97 7.18 -14.07
C PHE A 141 3.37 8.59 -14.11
N ALA A 142 2.04 8.71 -14.16
CA ALA A 142 1.36 10.00 -14.13
C ALA A 142 1.66 10.78 -12.83
N SER A 143 1.78 10.08 -11.69
CA SER A 143 2.17 10.69 -10.43
C SER A 143 3.60 11.24 -10.48
N LEU A 144 4.54 10.50 -11.06
CA LEU A 144 5.91 10.99 -11.25
C LEU A 144 5.95 12.24 -12.16
N LEU A 145 5.15 12.24 -13.22
CA LEU A 145 5.02 13.38 -14.15
C LEU A 145 4.30 14.58 -13.53
N GLY A 146 3.39 14.38 -12.59
CA GLY A 146 2.77 15.50 -11.87
C GLY A 146 3.77 16.20 -10.94
N GLY A 147 4.61 15.43 -10.25
CA GLY A 147 5.57 15.94 -9.28
C GLY A 147 6.68 16.83 -9.86
N ILE A 148 6.91 16.80 -11.17
CA ILE A 148 7.92 17.66 -11.83
C ILE A 148 7.41 19.09 -12.11
N VAL A 149 6.11 19.35 -11.97
CA VAL A 149 5.50 20.65 -12.28
C VAL A 149 5.81 21.71 -11.22
N THR A 150 5.98 21.30 -9.97
CA THR A 150 6.20 22.23 -8.85
C THR A 150 7.51 21.97 -8.12
N LEU A 151 8.01 23.00 -7.43
CA LEU A 151 9.18 22.87 -6.56
C LEU A 151 8.97 21.80 -5.48
N VAL A 152 7.78 21.79 -4.88
CA VAL A 152 7.42 20.91 -3.75
C VAL A 152 7.18 19.45 -4.17
N GLY A 153 6.83 19.21 -5.44
CA GLY A 153 6.39 17.90 -5.91
C GLY A 153 7.44 16.79 -5.75
N THR A 154 8.73 17.11 -5.82
CA THR A 154 9.81 16.12 -5.65
C THR A 154 11.00 16.65 -4.86
N SER A 155 11.67 15.77 -4.11
CA SER A 155 12.87 16.12 -3.33
C SER A 155 14.04 16.63 -4.17
N PRO A 156 14.32 16.14 -5.40
CA PRO A 156 15.40 16.69 -6.22
C PRO A 156 15.17 18.16 -6.60
N ASN A 157 13.93 18.58 -6.89
CA ASN A 157 13.64 19.97 -7.26
C ASN A 157 14.03 20.95 -6.13
N ILE A 158 13.74 20.57 -4.89
CA ILE A 158 14.06 21.39 -3.71
C ILE A 158 15.58 21.48 -3.50
N ILE A 159 16.29 20.36 -3.68
CA ILE A 159 17.76 20.34 -3.58
C ILE A 159 18.38 21.24 -4.65
N VAL A 160 17.91 21.16 -5.89
CA VAL A 160 18.40 21.99 -7.01
C VAL A 160 18.12 23.47 -6.77
N ALA A 161 16.96 23.82 -6.19
CA ALA A 161 16.64 25.20 -5.84
C ALA A 161 17.62 25.80 -4.84
N ARG A 162 18.06 25.02 -3.86
CA ARG A 162 19.09 25.45 -2.92
C ARG A 162 20.47 25.56 -3.55
N VAL A 163 20.87 24.60 -4.36
CA VAL A 163 22.16 24.69 -5.07
C VAL A 163 22.20 25.96 -5.94
N ARG A 164 21.08 26.32 -6.58
CA ARG A 164 20.97 27.58 -7.32
C ARG A 164 21.07 28.80 -6.41
N GLU A 165 20.41 28.78 -5.26
CA GLU A 165 20.51 29.85 -4.27
C GLU A 165 21.96 30.07 -3.80
N GLU A 166 22.69 28.99 -3.52
CA GLU A 166 24.10 29.04 -3.11
C GLU A 166 25.02 29.59 -4.22
N LEU A 167 24.72 29.30 -5.49
CA LEU A 167 25.54 29.74 -6.64
C LEU A 167 25.19 31.14 -7.17
N THR A 168 23.92 31.53 -7.12
CA THR A 168 23.40 32.73 -7.80
C THR A 168 22.73 33.74 -6.86
N GLY A 169 22.56 33.40 -5.58
CA GLY A 169 21.89 34.23 -4.58
C GLY A 169 20.36 34.32 -4.75
N ARG A 170 19.76 33.55 -5.67
CA ARG A 170 18.31 33.52 -5.89
C ARG A 170 17.79 32.07 -5.91
N PRO A 171 16.89 31.67 -5.00
CA PRO A 171 16.25 30.36 -5.06
C PRO A 171 15.27 30.29 -6.25
N PHE A 172 14.91 29.06 -6.66
CA PHE A 172 13.77 28.88 -7.57
C PHE A 172 12.47 29.15 -6.82
N GLU A 173 11.54 29.84 -7.48
CA GLU A 173 10.19 30.03 -6.97
C GLU A 173 9.34 28.76 -7.17
N MET A 174 8.19 28.71 -6.51
CA MET A 174 7.29 27.53 -6.50
C MET A 174 6.94 27.02 -7.91
N PHE A 175 6.76 27.94 -8.86
CA PHE A 175 6.27 27.66 -10.22
C PHE A 175 7.33 27.84 -11.32
N ASP A 176 8.60 28.05 -10.98
CA ASP A 176 9.67 28.18 -11.98
C ASP A 176 9.84 26.90 -12.83
N PHE A 177 9.48 25.75 -12.26
CA PHE A 177 9.48 24.46 -12.95
C PHE A 177 8.23 24.24 -13.80
N ALA A 178 7.14 24.99 -13.58
CA ALA A 178 5.86 24.77 -14.22
C ALA A 178 5.87 24.85 -15.75
N PRO A 179 6.55 25.80 -16.44
CA PRO A 179 6.49 25.85 -17.90
C PRO A 179 7.08 24.59 -18.57
N VAL A 180 8.21 24.10 -18.07
CA VAL A 180 8.85 22.88 -18.59
C VAL A 180 8.12 21.63 -18.08
N GLY A 181 7.79 21.61 -16.79
CA GLY A 181 7.11 20.51 -16.12
C GLY A 181 5.72 20.26 -16.68
N LEU A 182 4.94 21.30 -16.97
CA LEU A 182 3.61 21.17 -17.58
C LEU A 182 3.70 20.63 -19.01
N GLY A 183 4.68 21.09 -19.80
CA GLY A 183 4.92 20.54 -21.14
C GLY A 183 5.23 19.04 -21.10
N LEU A 184 6.15 18.62 -20.23
CA LEU A 184 6.50 17.22 -20.04
C LEU A 184 5.35 16.40 -19.44
N ALA A 185 4.63 16.95 -18.47
CA ALA A 185 3.50 16.28 -17.83
C ALA A 185 2.37 16.06 -18.83
N LEU A 186 2.03 17.05 -19.66
CA LEU A 186 1.02 16.91 -20.71
C LEU A 186 1.46 15.90 -21.76
N ALA A 187 2.67 16.01 -22.29
CA ALA A 187 3.19 15.06 -23.28
C ALA A 187 3.22 13.62 -22.74
N GLY A 188 3.70 13.44 -21.50
CA GLY A 188 3.73 12.14 -20.84
C GLY A 188 2.33 11.61 -20.51
N CYS A 189 1.40 12.44 -20.04
CA CYS A 189 0.01 12.02 -19.80
C CYS A 189 -0.68 11.60 -21.10
N LEU A 190 -0.50 12.34 -22.19
CA LEU A 190 -1.02 11.98 -23.51
C LEU A 190 -0.42 10.65 -23.99
N PHE A 191 0.90 10.47 -23.81
CA PHE A 191 1.56 9.20 -24.10
C PHE A 191 0.96 8.07 -23.27
N LEU A 192 0.76 8.24 -21.97
CA LEU A 192 0.19 7.20 -21.09
C LEU A 192 -1.27 6.85 -21.44
N CYS A 193 -2.04 7.82 -21.94
CA CYS A 193 -3.41 7.61 -22.43
C CYS A 193 -3.48 6.67 -23.65
N VAL A 194 -2.39 6.50 -24.39
CA VAL A 194 -2.30 5.59 -25.55
C VAL A 194 -1.41 4.38 -25.23
N GLY A 195 -0.34 4.62 -24.49
CA GLY A 195 0.72 3.68 -24.10
C GLY A 195 0.26 2.56 -23.19
N TYR A 196 -0.89 2.71 -22.50
CA TYR A 196 -1.50 1.59 -21.77
C TYR A 196 -1.77 0.37 -22.66
N ARG A 197 -1.87 0.54 -23.99
CA ARG A 197 -2.05 -0.56 -24.94
C ARG A 197 -0.82 -1.45 -25.09
N LEU A 198 0.37 -0.93 -24.76
CA LEU A 198 1.63 -1.69 -24.78
C LEU A 198 1.79 -2.56 -23.53
N LEU A 199 0.97 -2.35 -22.49
CA LEU A 199 1.07 -3.12 -21.26
C LEU A 199 0.61 -4.57 -21.48
N PRO A 200 1.39 -5.57 -21.01
CA PRO A 200 1.00 -6.98 -21.07
C PRO A 200 -0.32 -7.19 -20.33
N ARG A 201 -1.32 -7.75 -21.04
CA ARG A 201 -2.68 -7.97 -20.51
C ARG A 201 -2.75 -9.14 -19.54
N ASP A 202 -1.80 -10.06 -19.64
CA ASP A 202 -1.80 -11.33 -18.90
C ASP A 202 -1.18 -11.21 -17.50
N ARG A 203 -0.65 -10.02 -17.15
CA ARG A 203 -0.08 -9.78 -15.83
C ARG A 203 -1.20 -9.50 -14.83
N GLN A 204 -1.63 -10.54 -14.12
CA GLN A 204 -2.50 -10.42 -12.96
C GLN A 204 -1.75 -9.65 -11.86
N GLY A 205 -2.15 -8.40 -11.60
CA GLY A 205 -1.71 -7.67 -10.41
C GLY A 205 -2.25 -8.35 -9.15
N ALA A 206 -1.68 -8.06 -7.97
CA ALA A 206 -2.17 -8.59 -6.69
C ALA A 206 -3.71 -8.50 -6.61
N ALA A 207 -4.35 -9.64 -6.35
CA ALA A 207 -5.75 -9.90 -6.65
C ALA A 207 -6.74 -9.10 -5.79
N SER A 208 -6.26 -8.36 -4.79
CA SER A 208 -7.08 -7.57 -3.88
C SER A 208 -6.30 -6.41 -3.26
N LEU A 209 -7.03 -5.35 -2.89
CA LEU A 209 -6.51 -4.21 -2.13
C LEU A 209 -5.92 -4.66 -0.78
N GLU A 210 -6.46 -5.74 -0.18
CA GLU A 210 -5.97 -6.37 1.06
C GLU A 210 -4.61 -7.06 0.89
N GLN A 211 -4.35 -7.73 -0.24
CA GLN A 211 -3.02 -8.33 -0.51
C GLN A 211 -1.95 -7.28 -0.85
N ALA A 212 -2.35 -6.14 -1.43
CA ALA A 212 -1.43 -5.03 -1.71
C ALA A 212 -1.12 -4.19 -0.45
N LEU A 213 -2.06 -4.17 0.51
CA LEU A 213 -1.96 -3.50 1.81
C LEU A 213 -1.80 -4.53 2.93
N ASP A 214 -1.11 -5.65 2.71
CA ASP A 214 -1.03 -6.72 3.70
C ASP A 214 -0.30 -6.23 4.98
N ILE A 215 -1.11 -5.75 5.93
CA ILE A 215 -0.72 -5.25 7.25
C ILE A 215 -0.61 -6.45 8.23
N SER A 216 -0.60 -7.70 7.74
CA SER A 216 -0.47 -8.89 8.61
C SER A 216 0.78 -8.84 9.52
N ASP A 217 1.83 -8.13 9.13
CA ASP A 217 3.04 -7.93 9.94
C ASP A 217 2.86 -6.91 11.10
N TYR A 218 1.75 -6.17 11.15
CA TYR A 218 1.50 -5.11 12.14
C TYR A 218 0.17 -5.24 12.89
N VAL A 219 -0.69 -6.21 12.54
CA VAL A 219 -1.93 -6.49 13.29
C VAL A 219 -1.61 -7.44 14.45
N THR A 220 -1.70 -6.92 15.68
CA THR A 220 -1.71 -7.75 16.89
C THR A 220 -3.15 -7.86 17.38
N GLU A 221 -3.74 -9.04 17.25
CA GLU A 221 -5.06 -9.32 17.83
C GLU A 221 -4.90 -9.78 19.29
N VAL A 222 -5.48 -9.05 20.23
CA VAL A 222 -5.54 -9.43 21.64
C VAL A 222 -6.95 -9.90 21.97
N GLN A 223 -7.12 -11.19 22.21
CA GLN A 223 -8.35 -11.71 22.79
C GLN A 223 -8.46 -11.26 24.25
N VAL A 224 -9.43 -10.41 24.54
CA VAL A 224 -9.82 -10.09 25.92
C VAL A 224 -10.67 -11.25 26.44
N PRO A 225 -10.25 -11.97 27.50
CA PRO A 225 -11.11 -12.97 28.13
C PRO A 225 -12.36 -12.25 28.63
N GLN A 226 -13.55 -12.75 28.27
CA GLN A 226 -14.79 -12.23 28.84
C GLN A 226 -14.75 -12.46 30.34
N ARG A 227 -14.43 -11.40 31.09
CA ARG A 227 -14.44 -11.44 32.55
C ARG A 227 -15.90 -11.33 32.97
N PRO A 228 -16.45 -12.30 33.73
CA PRO A 228 -17.73 -12.10 34.39
C PRO A 228 -17.58 -10.93 35.38
N ALA A 229 -18.69 -10.21 35.58
CA ALA A 229 -18.77 -8.94 36.29
C ALA A 229 -17.95 -8.88 37.60
N ARG A 230 -17.37 -7.70 37.85
CA ARG A 230 -16.54 -7.27 38.99
C ARG A 230 -17.00 -7.79 40.37
N PRO A 231 -16.05 -7.90 41.32
CA PRO A 231 -15.87 -6.79 42.28
C PRO A 231 -14.42 -6.26 42.36
N SER A 232 -14.28 -5.04 42.89
CA SER A 232 -13.04 -4.26 43.10
C SER A 232 -12.22 -4.72 44.33
N PRO A 233 -11.20 -3.99 44.82
CA PRO A 233 -9.94 -3.58 44.18
C PRO A 233 -8.73 -4.01 45.04
N SER A 234 -7.72 -4.70 44.51
CA SER A 234 -6.41 -4.78 45.19
C SER A 234 -5.27 -5.19 44.25
N SER A 235 -4.32 -4.26 44.10
CA SER A 235 -2.87 -4.45 43.95
C SER A 235 -2.29 -5.51 43.00
N ARG A 236 -1.54 -4.96 42.02
CA ARG A 236 -0.26 -5.43 41.42
C ARG A 236 -0.29 -6.19 40.08
N PRO A 237 0.73 -5.95 39.22
CA PRO A 237 0.58 -6.00 37.78
C PRO A 237 1.34 -7.15 37.10
N LEU A 238 0.89 -7.45 35.88
CA LEU A 238 1.65 -7.90 34.71
C LEU A 238 2.69 -9.01 34.92
N ARG A 239 2.29 -10.27 34.62
CA ARG A 239 3.24 -11.34 34.32
C ARG A 239 2.87 -12.05 33.01
N ARG A 240 3.61 -11.65 31.97
CA ARG A 240 4.04 -12.40 30.76
C ARG A 240 3.20 -13.62 30.32
N ALA A 241 2.70 -13.56 29.09
CA ALA A 241 2.55 -14.71 28.18
C ALA A 241 2.93 -14.18 26.77
N ARG A 242 4.17 -14.27 26.29
CA ARG A 242 4.86 -15.43 25.69
C ARG A 242 3.97 -16.24 24.72
N SER A 243 4.15 -15.90 23.44
CA SER A 243 4.24 -16.78 22.28
C SER A 243 3.30 -17.99 22.22
N MET A 244 2.31 -17.95 21.32
CA MET A 244 1.81 -19.19 20.73
C MET A 244 1.30 -18.94 19.30
N SER A 245 1.93 -19.68 18.41
CA SER A 245 1.66 -19.89 16.99
C SER A 245 0.21 -20.27 16.68
N SER A 246 -0.36 -19.64 15.67
CA SER A 246 -1.66 -19.99 15.07
C SER A 246 -1.63 -21.38 14.41
N PRO A 247 -2.62 -22.26 14.66
CA PRO A 247 -2.94 -23.33 13.74
C PRO A 247 -4.10 -22.89 12.82
N SER A 248 -3.81 -22.98 11.53
CA SER A 248 -4.76 -22.93 10.42
C SER A 248 -6.09 -23.64 10.71
N CYS A 249 -7.21 -22.92 10.60
CA CYS A 249 -8.55 -23.50 10.62
C CYS A 249 -8.83 -24.18 9.27
N ALA A 250 -8.71 -25.51 9.24
CA ALA A 250 -9.24 -26.33 8.15
C ALA A 250 -10.78 -26.36 8.19
N PRO A 251 -11.48 -26.27 7.05
CA PRO A 251 -12.94 -26.32 7.03
C PRO A 251 -13.42 -27.74 7.33
N ARG A 252 -14.27 -27.89 8.35
CA ARG A 252 -14.98 -29.15 8.65
C ARG A 252 -15.92 -29.49 7.50
N ARG A 253 -15.89 -30.76 7.09
CA ARG A 253 -16.78 -31.36 6.07
C ARG A 253 -18.24 -31.12 6.43
N GLY A 254 -19.01 -30.51 5.53
CA GLY A 254 -20.47 -30.38 5.68
C GLY A 254 -21.10 -29.07 5.20
N CYS A 255 -20.33 -28.05 4.80
CA CYS A 255 -20.93 -26.80 4.28
C CYS A 255 -21.22 -26.91 2.76
N PRO A 256 -22.44 -26.58 2.29
CA PRO A 256 -22.75 -26.53 0.86
C PRO A 256 -22.03 -25.34 0.17
N PRO A 257 -21.76 -25.42 -1.14
CA PRO A 257 -20.96 -24.44 -1.86
C PRO A 257 -21.67 -23.08 -2.02
N PRO A 258 -20.91 -21.96 -2.15
CA PRO A 258 -21.46 -20.61 -2.11
C PRO A 258 -21.94 -20.20 -3.51
N SER A 259 -23.12 -20.63 -3.92
CA SER A 259 -23.79 -20.10 -5.14
C SER A 259 -24.99 -19.20 -4.84
N ARG A 260 -25.35 -18.99 -3.57
CA ARG A 260 -26.39 -18.04 -3.14
C ARG A 260 -26.05 -17.44 -1.78
N MET A 261 -25.36 -16.30 -1.77
CA MET A 261 -25.21 -15.46 -0.57
C MET A 261 -25.13 -13.98 -0.99
N GLN A 262 -26.19 -13.51 -1.64
CA GLN A 262 -26.66 -12.14 -1.44
C GLN A 262 -27.66 -12.20 -0.29
N ALA A 263 -27.54 -11.27 0.65
CA ALA A 263 -28.34 -11.11 1.88
C ALA A 263 -27.97 -12.05 3.06
N CYS A 264 -27.14 -11.54 3.98
CA CYS A 264 -27.38 -11.56 5.43
C CYS A 264 -26.17 -10.99 6.19
N VAL A 265 -26.12 -9.67 6.28
CA VAL A 265 -25.76 -8.97 7.53
C VAL A 265 -27.11 -8.43 8.02
N PRO A 266 -27.57 -8.64 9.28
CA PRO A 266 -26.81 -8.79 10.53
C PRO A 266 -27.27 -9.96 11.43
N ALA A 267 -26.36 -10.74 11.99
CA ALA A 267 -26.70 -11.71 13.06
C ALA A 267 -25.58 -11.79 14.11
N ILE A 268 -25.26 -10.66 14.74
CA ILE A 268 -24.40 -10.59 15.94
C ILE A 268 -25.18 -10.95 17.23
N SER A 269 -26.48 -11.27 17.14
CA SER A 269 -27.35 -11.35 18.34
C SER A 269 -27.91 -12.73 18.71
N CYS A 270 -27.50 -13.85 18.09
CA CYS A 270 -28.17 -15.16 18.31
C CYS A 270 -27.37 -16.24 19.06
N CYS A 271 -26.14 -15.99 19.51
CA CYS A 271 -25.36 -17.00 20.26
C CYS A 271 -25.41 -16.83 21.80
N TYR A 272 -26.28 -15.96 22.32
CA TYR A 272 -26.47 -15.75 23.76
C TYR A 272 -27.89 -16.12 24.19
N ALA A 273 -28.23 -17.42 24.14
CA ALA A 273 -29.33 -17.97 24.93
C ALA A 273 -29.16 -19.48 25.15
N ALA A 274 -29.19 -19.85 26.43
CA ALA A 274 -29.50 -21.17 26.99
C ALA A 274 -28.41 -22.27 27.03
N SER A 275 -27.78 -22.38 28.19
CA SER A 275 -27.71 -23.65 28.95
C SER A 275 -28.20 -23.35 30.39
N PRO A 276 -28.47 -24.30 31.31
CA PRO A 276 -28.40 -25.77 31.23
C PRO A 276 -29.58 -26.54 31.91
N ARG A 277 -29.68 -27.87 31.71
CA ARG A 277 -29.97 -28.95 32.72
C ARG A 277 -30.88 -30.10 32.23
N ARG A 278 -30.52 -31.30 32.74
CA ARG A 278 -31.30 -32.55 32.94
C ARG A 278 -31.58 -33.40 31.68
N SER A 279 -30.87 -34.51 31.48
CA SER A 279 -30.94 -35.82 32.16
C SER A 279 -31.97 -36.76 31.54
N SER A 280 -31.46 -37.88 31.01
CA SER A 280 -32.05 -39.22 30.98
C SER A 280 -33.49 -39.38 30.48
N ALA A 281 -33.66 -40.05 29.34
CA ALA A 281 -34.55 -41.21 29.20
C ALA A 281 -34.69 -41.65 27.73
N TRP A 282 -34.59 -42.97 27.54
CA TRP A 282 -35.35 -43.76 26.57
C TRP A 282 -34.98 -43.61 25.08
N SER A 283 -34.25 -44.55 24.48
CA SER A 283 -34.58 -45.96 24.21
C SER A 283 -35.69 -46.18 23.19
N ARG A 284 -35.28 -46.90 22.13
CA ARG A 284 -36.02 -47.92 21.36
C ARG A 284 -36.94 -47.48 20.20
N ARG A 285 -36.60 -48.11 19.06
CA ARG A 285 -37.45 -48.72 18.02
C ARG A 285 -38.19 -47.79 17.07
N ALA A 286 -37.78 -47.83 15.80
CA ALA A 286 -38.43 -48.60 14.72
C ALA A 286 -37.65 -48.28 13.42
N ALA A 287 -36.89 -49.21 12.83
CA ALA A 287 -37.29 -50.37 12.04
C ALA A 287 -37.81 -50.03 10.63
N SER A 288 -37.25 -50.75 9.65
CA SER A 288 -37.61 -50.84 8.22
C SER A 288 -37.18 -49.63 7.37
N ASN A 289 -36.60 -49.76 6.18
CA ASN A 289 -36.62 -50.85 5.22
C ASN A 289 -35.42 -50.83 4.25
N SER A 290 -35.05 -52.05 3.83
CA SER A 290 -34.43 -52.46 2.55
C SER A 290 -33.03 -51.94 2.13
N MET A 291 -32.09 -52.86 2.39
CA MET A 291 -30.87 -53.31 1.69
C MET A 291 -30.87 -53.36 0.12
N PRO A 292 -29.77 -53.78 -0.56
CA PRO A 292 -29.08 -53.01 -1.62
C PRO A 292 -28.86 -53.77 -2.95
N THR A 293 -28.21 -53.15 -3.94
CA THR A 293 -27.55 -53.83 -5.09
C THR A 293 -26.34 -52.98 -5.53
N SER A 294 -25.08 -53.43 -5.32
CA SER A 294 -24.22 -54.18 -6.26
C SER A 294 -24.10 -53.50 -7.64
N ALA A 295 -22.95 -53.25 -8.27
CA ALA A 295 -21.60 -53.81 -8.17
C ALA A 295 -20.58 -52.86 -8.87
N ARG A 296 -19.29 -53.06 -8.57
CA ARG A 296 -18.09 -52.45 -9.18
C ARG A 296 -17.74 -53.14 -10.55
N PRO A 297 -16.49 -53.05 -11.10
CA PRO A 297 -15.74 -51.95 -11.73
C PRO A 297 -15.14 -52.34 -13.13
N ILE A 298 -14.15 -51.58 -13.64
CA ILE A 298 -13.01 -51.97 -14.53
C ILE A 298 -12.95 -51.34 -15.95
N ALA A 299 -11.94 -50.46 -16.11
CA ALA A 299 -10.93 -50.26 -17.18
C ALA A 299 -11.19 -50.54 -18.68
N ARG A 300 -10.74 -49.58 -19.52
CA ARG A 300 -9.84 -49.70 -20.71
C ARG A 300 -9.80 -48.32 -21.41
N ALA A 301 -8.67 -47.62 -21.56
CA ALA A 301 -7.50 -47.85 -22.42
C ALA A 301 -7.74 -47.69 -23.93
N ARG A 302 -6.79 -46.99 -24.58
CA ARG A 302 -6.56 -46.71 -26.02
C ARG A 302 -7.33 -45.54 -26.64
N SER A 303 -6.83 -44.76 -27.60
CA SER A 303 -5.52 -44.40 -28.15
C SER A 303 -5.81 -43.69 -29.50
N ILE A 304 -4.85 -42.94 -30.05
CA ILE A 304 -4.57 -42.73 -31.49
C ILE A 304 -5.12 -41.47 -32.21
N ARG A 305 -4.12 -40.68 -32.64
CA ARG A 305 -3.87 -39.97 -33.93
C ARG A 305 -4.43 -38.58 -34.24
N SER A 306 -3.48 -37.66 -34.37
CA SER A 306 -3.07 -36.90 -35.57
C SER A 306 -4.15 -36.33 -36.49
N ARG A 307 -4.17 -35.00 -36.59
CA ARG A 307 -3.78 -34.25 -37.78
C ARG A 307 -3.24 -32.89 -37.35
#